data_AF-A0A925SDR6-F1
#
_entry.id   AF-A0A925SDR6-F1
#
_cell.length_a   1.000
_cell.length_b   1.000
_cell.length_c   1.000
_cell.angle_alpha   90.00
_cell.angle_beta   90.00
_cell.angle_gamma   90.00
#
_symmetry.space_group_name_H-M   'P 1'
#
loop_
_entity.id
_entity.type
_entity.pdbx_description
1 polymer ?
#
loop_
_entity_poly.entity_id
_entity_poly.type
_entity_poly.pdbx_seq_one_letter_code
_entity_poly.pdbx_strand_id
1 'polypeptide(L)'
;METWPMIRRFLDRWYFSLLLGAAYLAVFHFWLLAPPTAIKASALLVGAGLSLGLMKAWRAGYFRNIWDAAFHATVIFDILLEGLVIPLHDHLGFYLCALAFAVILGPYHRWQGNPATIRSESRP
;
A
#
# COMPACT_ATOMS: atom_id res chain seq x y z
N MET A 1 1.72 32.26 2.26
CA MET A 1 0.91 31.21 1.62
C MET A 1 0.90 30.01 2.55
N GLU A 2 -0.18 29.81 3.31
CA GLU A 2 -0.28 28.68 4.25
C GLU A 2 -0.61 27.39 3.49
N THR A 3 0.43 26.65 3.10
CA THR A 3 0.33 25.34 2.45
C THR A 3 -0.02 24.21 3.43
N TRP A 4 0.10 24.49 4.73
CA TRP A 4 -0.12 23.57 5.83
C TRP A 4 -1.48 22.82 5.83
N PRO A 5 -2.64 23.49 5.67
CA PRO A 5 -3.93 22.81 5.65
C PRO A 5 -4.11 21.87 4.45
N MET A 6 -3.45 22.13 3.31
CA MET A 6 -3.50 21.24 2.14
C MET A 6 -2.66 19.98 2.36
N ILE A 7 -1.45 20.12 2.90
CA ILE A 7 -0.55 19.00 3.16
C ILE A 7 -1.18 18.05 4.19
N ARG A 8 -1.78 18.57 5.25
CA ARG A 8 -2.40 17.76 6.29
C ARG A 8 -3.58 16.93 5.74
N ARG A 9 -4.46 17.54 4.94
CA ARG A 9 -5.56 16.82 4.27
C ARG A 9 -5.08 15.78 3.27
N PHE A 10 -3.96 16.03 2.59
CA PHE A 10 -3.33 15.06 1.71
C PHE A 10 -2.80 13.87 2.51
N LEU A 11 -2.04 14.13 3.58
CA LEU A 11 -1.52 13.09 4.45
C LEU A 11 -2.64 12.26 5.07
N ASP A 12 -3.70 12.87 5.59
CA ASP A 12 -4.83 12.13 6.18
C ASP A 12 -5.55 11.22 5.17
N ARG A 13 -5.55 11.57 3.89
CA ARG A 13 -6.16 10.77 2.82
C ARG A 13 -5.27 9.68 2.26
N TRP A 14 -3.96 9.83 2.39
CA TRP A 14 -2.97 8.95 1.78
C TRP A 14 -2.09 8.25 2.82
N TYR A 15 -2.31 8.45 4.13
CA TYR A 15 -1.38 8.00 5.16
C TYR A 15 -1.11 6.51 5.08
N PHE A 16 -2.15 5.71 4.84
CA PHE A 16 -2.01 4.26 4.81
C PHE A 16 -1.30 3.81 3.52
N SER A 17 -1.64 4.43 2.39
CA SER A 17 -0.97 4.14 1.10
C SER A 17 0.51 4.56 1.14
N LEU A 18 0.83 5.69 1.77
CA LEU A 18 2.20 6.16 1.99
C LEU A 18 2.97 5.25 2.96
N LEU A 19 2.33 4.83 4.07
CA LEU A 19 2.89 3.87 5.01
C LEU A 19 3.20 2.55 4.31
N LEU A 20 2.26 2.05 3.52
CA LEU A 20 2.38 0.81 2.76
C LEU A 20 3.52 0.88 1.76
N GLY A 21 3.60 1.96 0.97
CA GLY A 21 4.70 2.19 0.03
C GLY A 21 6.05 2.34 0.71
N ALA A 22 6.12 3.06 1.83
CA ALA A 22 7.36 3.23 2.59
C ALA A 22 7.82 1.90 3.22
N ALA A 23 6.91 1.13 3.81
CA ALA A 23 7.19 -0.18 4.36
C ALA A 23 7.66 -1.16 3.29
N TYR A 24 7.00 -1.15 2.12
CA TYR A 24 7.40 -1.94 0.96
C TYR A 24 8.85 -1.64 0.57
N LEU A 25 9.16 -0.37 0.27
CA LEU A 25 10.52 0.04 -0.12
C LEU A 25 11.57 -0.29 0.94
N ALA A 26 11.27 -0.07 2.22
CA ALA A 26 12.19 -0.35 3.31
C ALA A 26 12.51 -1.85 3.45
N VAL A 27 11.48 -2.71 3.37
CA VAL A 27 11.65 -4.16 3.45
C VAL A 27 12.44 -4.70 2.28
N PHE A 28 12.10 -4.28 1.05
CA PHE A 28 12.82 -4.76 -0.13
C PHE A 28 14.26 -4.27 -0.17
N HIS A 29 14.53 -3.02 0.25
CA HIS A 29 15.88 -2.53 0.38
C HIS A 29 16.68 -3.31 1.44
N PHE A 30 16.05 -3.66 2.56
CA PHE A 30 16.65 -4.52 3.58
C PHE A 30 16.97 -5.93 3.03
N TRP A 31 16.10 -6.51 2.21
CA TRP A 31 16.29 -7.85 1.65
C TRP A 31 17.48 -7.98 0.69
N LEU A 32 17.97 -6.87 0.12
CA LEU A 32 19.18 -6.86 -0.71
C LEU A 32 20.43 -7.38 0.03
N LEU A 33 20.47 -7.19 1.35
CA LEU A 33 21.64 -7.49 2.18
C LEU A 33 21.34 -8.55 3.25
N ALA A 34 20.08 -8.99 3.36
CA ALA A 34 19.63 -9.84 4.45
C ALA A 34 19.81 -11.33 4.13
N PRO A 35 20.20 -12.16 5.11
CA PRO A 35 20.18 -13.60 4.94
C PRO A 35 18.73 -14.14 4.86
N PRO A 36 18.50 -15.34 4.28
CA PRO A 36 17.16 -15.89 4.06
C PRO A 36 16.27 -15.98 5.32
N THR A 37 16.88 -16.22 6.49
CA THR A 37 16.14 -16.27 7.78
C THR A 37 15.61 -14.90 8.18
N ALA A 38 16.39 -13.83 7.96
CA ALA A 38 16.00 -12.46 8.24
C ALA A 38 14.94 -11.96 7.25
N ILE A 39 15.02 -12.37 5.98
CA ILE A 39 13.98 -12.11 4.97
C ILE A 39 12.64 -12.67 5.44
N LYS A 40 12.58 -13.97 5.77
CA LYS A 40 11.34 -14.61 6.25
C LYS A 40 10.80 -13.96 7.53
N ALA A 41 11.67 -13.68 8.49
CA ALA A 41 11.27 -13.06 9.76
C ALA A 41 10.71 -11.64 9.54
N SER A 42 11.38 -10.82 8.72
CA SER A 42 10.92 -9.46 8.41
C SER A 42 9.64 -9.46 7.57
N ALA A 43 9.48 -10.40 6.62
CA ALA A 43 8.24 -10.59 5.87
C ALA A 43 7.04 -10.86 6.79
N LEU A 44 7.19 -11.78 7.75
CA LEU A 44 6.15 -12.09 8.73
C LEU A 44 5.83 -10.90 9.63
N LEU A 45 6.86 -10.24 10.16
CA LEU A 45 6.70 -9.10 11.06
C LEU A 45 6.00 -7.92 10.36
N VAL A 46 6.49 -7.54 9.17
CA VAL A 46 5.93 -6.41 8.42
C VAL A 46 4.57 -6.75 7.83
N GLY A 47 4.40 -7.95 7.28
CA GLY A 47 3.10 -8.43 6.79
C GLY A 47 2.03 -8.45 7.89
N ALA A 48 2.36 -8.93 9.09
CA ALA A 48 1.45 -8.89 10.23
C ALA A 48 1.13 -7.44 10.65
N GLY A 49 2.15 -6.59 10.77
CA GLY A 49 1.98 -5.18 11.13
C GLY A 49 1.09 -4.41 10.14
N LEU A 50 1.33 -4.59 8.84
CA LEU A 50 0.54 -3.98 7.77
C LEU A 50 -0.88 -4.56 7.71
N SER A 51 -1.06 -5.85 7.99
CA SER A 51 -2.39 -6.47 8.06
C SER A 51 -3.22 -5.90 9.21
N LEU A 52 -2.62 -5.71 10.39
CA LEU A 52 -3.27 -5.03 11.51
C LEU A 52 -3.59 -3.57 11.17
N GLY A 53 -2.67 -2.89 10.48
CA GLY A 53 -2.88 -1.55 9.94
C GLY A 53 -4.06 -1.48 8.97
N LEU A 54 -4.15 -2.43 8.04
CA LEU A 54 -5.25 -2.58 7.08
C LEU A 54 -6.59 -2.77 7.82
N MET A 55 -6.65 -3.68 8.80
CA MET A 55 -7.84 -3.90 9.61
C MET A 55 -8.26 -2.64 10.38
N LYS A 56 -7.29 -1.90 10.95
CA LYS A 56 -7.55 -0.64 11.64
C LYS A 56 -8.08 0.43 10.68
N ALA A 57 -7.45 0.58 9.52
CA ALA A 57 -7.87 1.52 8.48
C ALA A 57 -9.28 1.19 7.94
N TRP A 58 -9.57 -0.10 7.75
CA TRP A 58 -10.90 -0.58 7.36
C TRP A 58 -11.97 -0.20 8.39
N ARG A 59 -11.73 -0.50 9.67
CA ARG A 59 -12.66 -0.15 10.76
C ARG A 59 -12.84 1.36 10.92
N ALA A 60 -11.84 2.14 10.57
CA ALA A 60 -11.90 3.60 10.58
C ALA A 60 -12.57 4.21 9.34
N GLY A 61 -13.04 3.40 8.38
CA GLY A 61 -13.67 3.88 7.15
C GLY A 61 -12.69 4.59 6.20
N TYR A 62 -11.40 4.25 6.26
CA TYR A 62 -10.39 4.82 5.37
C TYR A 62 -10.64 4.41 3.91
N PHE A 63 -10.92 3.13 3.68
CA PHE A 63 -11.15 2.61 2.34
C PHE A 63 -12.52 3.02 1.83
N ARG A 64 -12.56 3.52 0.60
CA ARG A 64 -13.81 3.98 -0.02
C ARG A 64 -14.71 2.84 -0.44
N ASN A 65 -14.13 1.70 -0.81
CA ASN A 65 -14.84 0.49 -1.19
C ASN A 65 -13.97 -0.75 -0.95
N ILE A 66 -14.57 -1.93 -1.15
CA ILE A 66 -13.86 -3.21 -0.96
C ILE A 66 -12.69 -3.38 -1.93
N TRP A 67 -12.77 -2.83 -3.13
CA TRP A 67 -11.71 -2.93 -4.14
C TRP A 67 -10.47 -2.15 -3.73
N ASP A 68 -10.63 -0.95 -3.19
CA ASP A 68 -9.56 -0.13 -2.65
C ASP A 68 -8.78 -0.86 -1.55
N ALA A 69 -9.50 -1.45 -0.59
CA ALA A 69 -8.90 -2.28 0.43
C ALA A 69 -8.24 -3.55 -0.12
N ALA A 70 -8.87 -4.20 -1.11
CA ALA A 70 -8.31 -5.38 -1.77
C ALA A 70 -6.99 -5.05 -2.46
N PHE A 71 -6.89 -3.92 -3.18
CA PHE A 71 -5.63 -3.45 -3.74
C PHE A 71 -4.56 -3.25 -2.66
N HIS A 72 -4.90 -2.62 -1.54
CA HIS A 72 -3.93 -2.49 -0.45
C HIS A 72 -3.52 -3.86 0.13
N ALA A 73 -4.46 -4.81 0.21
CA ALA A 73 -4.17 -6.18 0.65
C ALA A 73 -3.26 -6.94 -0.33
N THR A 74 -3.35 -6.71 -1.65
CA THR A 74 -2.47 -7.39 -2.61
C THR A 74 -1.00 -7.05 -2.41
N VAL A 75 -0.66 -5.83 -1.98
CA VAL A 75 0.74 -5.46 -1.68
C VAL A 75 1.24 -6.15 -0.43
N ILE A 76 0.40 -6.25 0.60
CA ILE A 76 0.74 -6.99 1.81
C ILE A 76 0.97 -8.46 1.46
N PHE A 77 0.12 -9.00 0.59
CA PHE A 77 0.25 -10.36 0.10
C PHE A 77 1.52 -10.55 -0.74
N ASP A 78 1.89 -9.59 -1.59
CA ASP A 78 3.14 -9.59 -2.37
C ASP A 78 4.36 -9.68 -1.45
N ILE A 79 4.43 -8.85 -0.39
CA ILE A 79 5.49 -8.92 0.63
C ILE A 79 5.55 -10.32 1.27
N LEU A 80 4.40 -10.90 1.64
CA LEU A 80 4.39 -12.23 2.25
C LEU A 80 4.81 -13.32 1.28
N LEU A 81 4.34 -13.25 0.03
CA LEU A 81 4.61 -14.25 -0.99
C LEU A 81 6.09 -14.25 -1.37
N GLU A 82 6.66 -13.09 -1.66
CA GLU A 82 8.07 -12.94 -2.00
C GLU A 82 8.96 -13.40 -0.83
N GLY A 83 8.70 -12.89 0.38
CA GLY A 83 9.57 -13.19 1.53
C GLY A 83 9.48 -14.63 2.05
N LEU A 84 8.39 -15.37 1.76
CA LEU A 84 8.20 -16.73 2.24
C LEU A 84 8.42 -17.80 1.16
N VAL A 85 8.03 -17.52 -0.08
CA VAL A 85 7.93 -18.52 -1.14
C VAL A 85 9.08 -18.41 -2.13
N ILE A 86 9.52 -17.19 -2.46
CA ILE A 86 10.48 -16.97 -3.55
C ILE A 86 11.91 -16.96 -2.99
N PRO A 87 12.76 -17.95 -3.35
CA PRO A 87 14.12 -18.03 -2.82
C PRO A 87 15.10 -17.07 -3.51
N LEU A 88 14.76 -16.59 -4.71
CA LEU A 88 15.58 -15.70 -5.54
C LEU A 88 14.95 -14.32 -5.61
N HIS A 89 15.52 -13.38 -4.86
CA HIS A 89 15.02 -12.01 -4.79
C HIS A 89 15.68 -11.16 -5.88
N ASP A 90 15.14 -11.19 -7.09
CA ASP A 90 15.62 -10.35 -8.19
C ASP A 90 15.07 -8.92 -8.07
N HIS A 91 15.99 -7.95 -8.02
CA HIS A 91 15.74 -6.56 -7.64
C HIS A 91 14.75 -5.85 -8.59
N LEU A 92 14.69 -6.26 -9.85
CA LEU A 92 13.86 -5.64 -10.90
C LEU A 92 12.37 -5.93 -10.74
N GLY A 93 11.98 -7.14 -10.33
CA GLY A 93 10.57 -7.51 -10.14
C GLY A 93 9.88 -6.63 -9.10
N PHE A 94 10.60 -6.31 -8.02
CA PHE A 94 10.08 -5.53 -6.89
C PHE A 94 9.77 -4.08 -7.24
N TYR A 95 10.67 -3.40 -7.94
CA TYR A 95 10.43 -2.02 -8.36
C TYR A 95 9.30 -1.92 -9.39
N LEU A 96 9.09 -2.97 -10.20
CA LEU A 96 7.97 -3.06 -11.12
C LEU A 96 6.63 -3.24 -10.38
N CYS A 97 6.58 -4.06 -9.32
CA CYS A 97 5.39 -4.17 -8.47
C CYS A 97 5.06 -2.83 -7.77
N ALA A 98 6.06 -2.15 -7.21
CA ALA A 98 5.88 -0.82 -6.62
C ALA A 98 5.40 0.22 -7.64
N LEU A 99 5.96 0.22 -8.85
CA LEU A 99 5.58 1.12 -9.94
C LEU A 99 4.15 0.83 -10.42
N ALA A 100 3.80 -0.44 -10.64
CA ALA A 100 2.46 -0.84 -11.01
C ALA A 100 1.44 -0.39 -9.96
N PHE A 101 1.78 -0.53 -8.67
CA PHE A 101 0.93 -0.09 -7.59
C PHE A 101 0.74 1.44 -7.54
N ALA A 102 1.81 2.21 -7.73
CA ALA A 102 1.75 3.66 -7.83
C ALA A 102 0.90 4.13 -9.03
N VAL A 103 1.04 3.46 -10.17
CA VAL A 103 0.28 3.74 -11.39
C VAL A 103 -1.19 3.34 -11.28
N ILE A 104 -1.54 2.34 -10.47
CA ILE A 104 -2.94 1.93 -10.26
C ILE A 104 -3.61 2.80 -9.20
N LEU A 105 -2.99 2.97 -8.02
CA LEU A 105 -3.59 3.73 -6.92
C LEU A 105 -3.65 5.23 -7.21
N GLY A 106 -2.63 5.81 -7.86
CA GLY A 106 -2.56 7.24 -8.14
C GLY A 106 -3.78 7.77 -8.91
N PRO A 107 -4.06 7.24 -10.12
CA PRO A 107 -5.23 7.59 -10.91
C PRO A 107 -6.54 7.19 -10.26
N TYR A 108 -6.61 6.03 -9.60
CA TYR A 108 -7.84 5.54 -8.95
C TYR A 108 -8.31 6.47 -7.83
N HIS A 109 -7.41 6.89 -6.94
CA HIS A 109 -7.73 7.85 -5.88
C HIS A 109 -8.06 9.24 -6.43
N ARG A 110 -7.40 9.66 -7.52
CA ARG A 110 -7.67 10.94 -8.19
C ARG A 110 -9.02 10.95 -8.91
N TRP A 111 -9.37 9.87 -9.60
CA TRP A 111 -10.64 9.70 -10.31
C TRP A 111 -11.84 9.70 -9.36
N GLN A 112 -11.71 9.09 -8.19
CA GLN A 112 -12.75 9.11 -7.15
C GLN A 112 -12.81 10.42 -6.34
N GLY A 113 -11.79 11.27 -6.43
CA GLY A 113 -11.86 12.64 -5.89
C GLY A 113 -12.65 13.61 -6.78
N ASN A 114 -13.07 13.16 -7.97
CA ASN A 114 -13.78 13.98 -8.94
C ASN A 114 -15.27 14.10 -8.54
N PRO A 115 -15.85 15.30 -8.39
CA PRO A 115 -17.27 15.45 -8.05
C PRO A 115 -18.23 14.77 -9.05
N ALA A 116 -17.77 14.48 -10.28
CA ALA A 116 -18.54 13.76 -11.29
C ALA A 116 -18.81 12.28 -10.93
N THR A 117 -17.85 11.58 -10.29
CA THR A 117 -17.98 10.16 -9.91
C THR A 117 -18.84 9.97 -8.65
N ILE A 118 -18.75 10.91 -7.70
CA ILE A 118 -19.62 10.91 -6.50
C ILE A 118 -21.11 11.00 -6.87
N ARG A 119 -21.43 11.70 -7.97
CA ARG A 119 -22.82 11.89 -8.42
C ARG A 119 -23.42 10.64 -9.07
N SER A 120 -22.63 9.81 -9.76
CA SER A 120 -23.12 8.61 -10.45
C SER A 120 -23.46 7.47 -9.49
N GLU A 121 -22.78 7.36 -8.35
CA GLU A 121 -23.00 6.31 -7.35
C GLU A 121 -24.19 6.63 -6.41
N SER A 122 -24.68 7.88 -6.45
CA SER A 122 -25.81 8.35 -5.64
C SER A 122 -27.19 8.20 -6.30
N ARG A 123 -27.24 7.68 -7.54
CA ARG A 123 -28.49 7.33 -8.21
C ARG A 123 -28.67 5.81 -8.15
N PRO A 124 -29.74 5.31 -7.51
CA PRO A 124 -30.08 3.88 -7.51
C PRO A 124 -30.41 3.37 -8.92
#